data_AF-S9UCW8-F1
#
_entry.id   AF-S9UCW8-F1
#
_cell.length_a   1.000
_cell.length_b   1.000
_cell.length_c   1.000
_cell.angle_alpha   90.00
_cell.angle_beta   90.00
_cell.angle_gamma   90.00
#
_symmetry.space_group_name_H-M   'P 1'
#
loop_
_entity.id
_entity.type
_entity.pdbx_description
1 polymer ?
#
loop_
_entity_poly.entity_id
_entity_poly.type
_entity_poly.pdbx_seq_one_letter_code
_entity_poly.pdbx_strand_id
1 'polypeptide(L)'
;MSDSDPEALTRYVCKALNSRKLAFLDVLRGDFFTPATGADKWAREAYEGTLFTGMGFELEEAERTVAAKAVDAVVFGTKAIANPDLVARATAGAELNTLDPNTFYTHDDAGYNDYATLA
;
A
#
# COMPACT_ATOMS: atom_id res chain seq x y z
N MET A 1 21.08 -5.97 -4.65
CA MET A 1 21.20 -5.32 -5.97
C MET A 1 20.33 -4.08 -5.92
N SER A 2 20.86 -2.90 -6.28
CA SER A 2 20.11 -1.64 -6.32
C SER A 2 20.33 -1.01 -7.68
N ASP A 3 19.31 -0.32 -8.20
CA ASP A 3 19.48 0.57 -9.34
C ASP A 3 20.43 1.73 -8.98
N SER A 4 21.17 2.24 -9.95
CA SER A 4 22.12 3.35 -9.76
C SER A 4 21.44 4.73 -9.68
N ASP A 5 20.24 4.86 -10.26
CA ASP A 5 19.41 6.07 -10.24
C ASP A 5 17.90 5.69 -10.22
N PRO A 6 17.37 5.27 -9.07
CA PRO A 6 15.99 4.83 -8.96
C PRO A 6 14.98 5.95 -9.23
N GLU A 7 15.35 7.22 -9.03
CA GLU A 7 14.49 8.36 -9.34
C GLU A 7 14.31 8.50 -10.85
N ALA A 8 15.42 8.55 -11.61
CA ALA A 8 15.36 8.68 -13.07
C ALA A 8 14.58 7.52 -13.70
N LEU A 9 14.83 6.29 -13.22
CA LEU A 9 14.11 5.11 -13.69
C LEU A 9 12.60 5.20 -13.41
N THR A 10 12.21 5.52 -12.17
CA THR A 10 10.80 5.63 -11.78
C THR A 10 10.07 6.66 -12.64
N ARG A 11 10.66 7.85 -12.79
CA ARG A 11 10.07 8.94 -13.61
C ARG A 11 9.95 8.56 -15.08
N TYR A 12 10.98 7.91 -15.64
CA TYR A 12 10.96 7.46 -17.03
C TYR A 12 9.82 6.48 -17.29
N VAL A 13 9.69 5.46 -16.44
CA VAL A 13 8.61 4.46 -16.54
C VAL A 13 7.25 5.14 -16.42
N CYS A 14 7.04 5.98 -15.40
CA CYS A 14 5.77 6.68 -15.19
C CYS A 14 5.35 7.53 -16.40
N LYS A 15 6.26 8.33 -16.95
CA LYS A 15 6.01 9.14 -18.16
C LYS A 15 5.65 8.27 -19.36
N ALA A 16 6.36 7.16 -19.55
CA ALA A 16 6.05 6.23 -20.63
C ALA A 16 4.62 5.67 -20.47
N LEU A 17 4.23 5.30 -19.24
CA LEU A 17 2.93 4.69 -18.94
C LEU A 17 1.73 5.63 -19.18
N ASN A 18 1.90 6.95 -19.13
CA ASN A 18 0.79 7.91 -19.36
C ASN A 18 0.07 7.70 -20.70
N SER A 19 0.77 7.26 -21.74
CA SER A 19 0.18 6.97 -23.06
C SER A 19 -0.71 5.71 -23.12
N ARG A 20 -0.63 4.84 -22.12
CA ARG A 20 -1.23 3.49 -22.14
C ARG A 20 -2.64 3.43 -21.52
N LYS A 21 -3.13 4.52 -20.94
CA LYS A 21 -4.47 4.61 -20.31
C LYS A 21 -4.74 3.44 -19.34
N LEU A 22 -3.79 3.17 -18.45
CA LEU A 22 -3.93 2.12 -17.45
C LEU A 22 -5.02 2.49 -16.43
N ALA A 23 -5.66 1.47 -15.84
CA ALA A 23 -6.64 1.69 -14.78
C ALA A 23 -6.01 2.33 -13.53
N PHE A 24 -4.84 1.83 -13.12
CA PHE A 24 -4.03 2.40 -12.06
C PHE A 24 -2.57 1.93 -12.19
N LEU A 25 -1.67 2.59 -11.47
CA LEU A 25 -0.31 2.15 -11.20
C LEU A 25 -0.17 1.97 -9.68
N ASP A 26 0.37 0.84 -9.24
CA ASP A 26 0.66 0.59 -7.81
C ASP A 26 2.17 0.59 -7.60
N VAL A 27 2.65 1.42 -6.67
CA VAL A 27 4.07 1.61 -6.36
C VAL A 27 4.28 1.47 -4.86
N LEU A 28 5.21 0.62 -4.46
CA LEU A 28 5.62 0.53 -3.06
C LEU A 28 6.19 1.87 -2.59
N ARG A 29 5.79 2.34 -1.40
CA ARG A 29 6.39 3.54 -0.79
C ARG A 29 7.90 3.37 -0.70
N GLY A 30 8.66 4.41 -1.03
CA GLY A 30 10.13 4.28 -1.04
C GLY A 30 10.81 4.51 0.30
N ASP A 31 10.09 5.00 1.31
CA ASP A 31 10.61 5.28 2.64
C ASP A 31 10.51 4.09 3.62
N PHE A 32 9.94 2.95 3.20
CA PHE A 32 9.74 1.80 4.09
C PHE A 32 11.06 1.10 4.50
N PHE A 33 11.98 0.89 3.54
CA PHE A 33 13.26 0.22 3.80
C PHE A 33 14.44 1.20 3.89
N THR A 34 14.27 2.46 3.49
CA THR A 34 15.34 3.48 3.47
C THR A 34 14.76 4.86 3.79
N PRO A 35 15.51 5.79 4.41
CA PRO A 35 15.00 7.12 4.74
C PRO A 35 14.92 8.11 3.57
N ALA A 36 15.03 7.65 2.31
CA ALA A 36 14.96 8.51 1.13
C ALA A 36 13.51 8.86 0.76
N THR A 37 13.29 10.04 0.15
CA THR A 37 12.02 10.35 -0.52
C THR A 37 11.68 9.26 -1.53
N GLY A 38 10.44 8.75 -1.46
CA GLY A 38 10.10 7.45 -2.03
C GLY A 38 9.67 7.43 -3.50
N ALA A 39 9.60 6.22 -4.05
CA ALA A 39 9.20 5.95 -5.43
C ALA A 39 7.78 6.43 -5.74
N ASP A 40 6.88 6.39 -4.76
CA ASP A 40 5.52 6.90 -4.78
C ASP A 40 5.49 8.43 -5.00
N LYS A 41 6.38 9.19 -4.37
CA LYS A 41 6.49 10.65 -4.60
C LYS A 41 6.93 10.94 -6.04
N TRP A 42 8.00 10.30 -6.50
CA TRP A 42 8.49 10.49 -7.87
C TRP A 42 7.47 10.04 -8.92
N ALA A 43 6.74 8.96 -8.61
CA ALA A 43 5.65 8.47 -9.43
C ALA A 43 4.51 9.49 -9.48
N ARG A 44 4.09 10.07 -8.35
CA ARG A 44 3.01 11.08 -8.34
C ARG A 44 3.35 12.29 -9.19
N GLU A 45 4.61 12.74 -9.15
CA GLU A 45 5.09 13.88 -9.94
C GLU A 45 5.18 13.60 -11.46
N ALA A 46 5.21 12.33 -11.88
CA ALA A 46 5.45 11.94 -13.28
C ALA A 46 4.29 11.19 -13.95
N TYR A 47 3.46 10.50 -13.17
CA TYR A 47 2.31 9.73 -13.62
C TYR A 47 1.03 10.56 -13.50
N GLU A 48 0.20 10.57 -14.53
CA GLU A 48 -1.02 11.40 -14.61
C GLU A 48 -2.29 10.64 -14.25
N GLY A 49 -2.24 9.29 -14.21
CA GLY A 49 -3.39 8.46 -13.88
C GLY A 49 -3.56 8.18 -12.39
N THR A 50 -4.44 7.24 -12.07
CA THR A 50 -4.70 6.75 -10.71
C THR A 50 -3.47 6.06 -10.13
N LEU A 51 -2.93 6.58 -9.04
CA LEU A 51 -1.74 6.07 -8.36
C LEU A 51 -2.12 5.46 -7.02
N PHE A 52 -1.74 4.21 -6.82
CA PHE A 52 -1.82 3.53 -5.53
C PHE A 52 -0.42 3.44 -4.91
N THR A 53 -0.38 3.36 -3.59
CA THR A 53 0.82 2.96 -2.87
C THR A 53 0.49 2.03 -1.71
N GLY A 54 1.49 1.38 -1.16
CA GLY A 54 1.32 0.50 -0.01
C GLY A 54 2.63 0.24 0.68
N MET A 55 2.63 -0.83 1.49
CA MET A 55 3.70 -1.25 2.39
C MET A 55 3.66 -0.52 3.74
N GLY A 56 3.24 -1.22 4.81
CA GLY A 56 3.42 -0.76 6.19
C GLY A 56 2.64 0.49 6.62
N PHE A 57 1.71 1.00 5.80
CA PHE A 57 0.87 2.13 6.19
C PHE A 57 0.02 1.82 7.41
N GLU A 58 -0.05 2.78 8.32
CA GLU A 58 -1.11 2.84 9.32
C GLU A 58 -2.37 3.48 8.76
N LEU A 59 -3.55 3.16 9.32
CA LEU A 59 -4.84 3.64 8.80
C LEU A 59 -4.91 5.18 8.78
N GLU A 60 -4.48 5.82 9.86
CA GLU A 60 -4.47 7.27 9.99
C GLU A 60 -3.45 7.93 9.03
N GLU A 61 -2.30 7.27 8.80
CA GLU A 61 -1.32 7.73 7.83
C GLU A 61 -1.86 7.66 6.41
N ALA A 62 -2.54 6.57 6.07
CA ALA A 62 -3.17 6.40 4.77
C ALA A 62 -4.23 7.46 4.50
N GLU A 63 -5.09 7.75 5.49
CA GLU A 63 -6.10 8.80 5.40
C GLU A 63 -5.45 10.16 5.10
N ARG A 64 -4.42 10.55 5.85
CA ARG A 64 -3.67 11.80 5.61
C ARG A 64 -3.02 11.84 4.23
N THR A 65 -2.46 10.73 3.77
CA THR A 65 -1.74 10.61 2.49
C THR A 65 -2.68 10.80 1.30
N VAL A 66 -3.86 10.17 1.36
CA VAL A 66 -4.92 10.34 0.34
C VAL A 66 -5.53 11.74 0.42
N ALA A 67 -5.81 12.27 1.61
CA ALA A 67 -6.33 13.63 1.79
C ALA A 67 -5.39 14.70 1.22
N ALA A 68 -4.07 14.48 1.30
CA ALA A 68 -3.04 15.34 0.71
C ALA A 68 -2.89 15.18 -0.82
N LYS A 69 -3.64 14.26 -1.45
CA LYS A 69 -3.52 13.90 -2.87
C LYS A 69 -2.12 13.43 -3.28
N ALA A 70 -1.34 12.89 -2.33
CA ALA A 70 -0.05 12.30 -2.63
C ALA A 70 -0.21 11.01 -3.46
N VAL A 71 -1.33 10.29 -3.24
CA VAL A 71 -1.79 9.12 -3.99
C VAL A 71 -3.32 9.11 -4.02
N ASP A 72 -3.90 8.28 -4.88
CA ASP A 72 -5.35 8.12 -5.03
C ASP A 72 -5.92 7.01 -4.12
N ALA A 73 -5.11 6.01 -3.76
CA ALA A 73 -5.48 5.02 -2.73
C ALA A 73 -4.24 4.41 -2.05
N VAL A 74 -4.46 3.80 -0.88
CA VAL A 74 -3.45 3.03 -0.15
C VAL A 74 -3.85 1.55 -0.07
N VAL A 75 -2.91 0.66 -0.33
CA VAL A 75 -3.07 -0.79 -0.35
C VAL A 75 -2.58 -1.39 0.97
N PHE A 76 -3.44 -2.18 1.61
CA PHE A 76 -3.14 -2.89 2.85
C PHE A 76 -3.08 -4.39 2.61
N GLY A 77 -1.90 -5.00 2.81
CA GLY A 77 -1.71 -6.45 2.74
C GLY A 77 -1.92 -7.12 4.09
N THR A 78 -0.93 -7.02 4.98
CA THR A 78 -0.93 -7.69 6.30
C THR A 78 -2.13 -7.32 7.17
N LYS A 79 -2.55 -6.05 7.18
CA LYS A 79 -3.77 -5.65 7.92
C LYS A 79 -5.01 -6.35 7.38
N ALA A 80 -5.13 -6.55 6.07
CA ALA A 80 -6.26 -7.24 5.45
C ALA A 80 -6.25 -8.76 5.73
N ILE A 81 -5.07 -9.37 5.89
CA ILE A 81 -4.97 -10.79 6.32
C ILE A 81 -5.64 -10.98 7.68
N ALA A 82 -5.25 -10.19 8.69
CA ALA A 82 -5.79 -10.35 10.03
C ALA A 82 -7.19 -9.78 10.22
N ASN A 83 -7.67 -8.92 9.31
CA ASN A 83 -8.93 -8.18 9.47
C ASN A 83 -9.80 -8.33 8.21
N PRO A 84 -10.64 -9.37 8.13
CA PRO A 84 -11.51 -9.59 6.97
C PRO A 84 -12.50 -8.43 6.75
N ASP A 85 -12.78 -7.65 7.79
CA ASP A 85 -13.65 -6.48 7.83
C ASP A 85 -12.88 -5.17 8.05
N LEU A 86 -11.61 -5.10 7.57
CA LEU A 86 -10.71 -3.95 7.77
C LEU A 86 -11.37 -2.59 7.48
N VAL A 87 -12.20 -2.49 6.44
CA VAL A 87 -12.91 -1.26 6.08
C VAL A 87 -13.89 -0.83 7.18
N ALA A 88 -14.65 -1.77 7.74
CA ALA A 88 -15.59 -1.48 8.83
C ALA A 88 -14.84 -1.04 10.08
N ARG A 89 -13.73 -1.72 10.41
CA ARG A 89 -12.85 -1.34 11.54
C ARG A 89 -12.27 0.04 11.38
N ALA A 90 -11.72 0.35 10.20
CA ALA A 90 -11.17 1.66 9.89
C ALA A 90 -12.23 2.77 10.00
N THR A 91 -13.43 2.52 9.48
CA THR A 91 -14.54 3.49 9.54
C THR A 91 -15.01 3.75 10.98
N ALA A 92 -15.04 2.71 11.81
CA ALA A 92 -15.48 2.80 13.20
C ALA A 92 -14.36 3.23 14.19
N GLY A 93 -13.11 3.32 13.73
CA GLY A 93 -11.95 3.50 14.62
C GLY A 93 -11.77 2.32 15.59
N ALA A 94 -12.17 1.11 15.18
CA ALA A 94 -12.09 -0.07 16.02
C ALA A 94 -10.67 -0.67 16.04
N GLU A 95 -10.37 -1.41 17.10
CA GLU A 95 -9.10 -2.14 17.21
C GLU A 95 -8.96 -3.17 16.09
N LEU A 96 -7.72 -3.36 15.62
CA LEU A 96 -7.39 -4.37 14.63
C LEU A 96 -6.97 -5.66 15.33
N ASN A 97 -7.31 -6.80 14.74
CA ASN A 97 -6.83 -8.10 15.18
C ASN A 97 -5.30 -8.17 15.12
N THR A 98 -4.72 -8.91 16.05
CA THR A 98 -3.28 -9.22 16.07
C THR A 98 -2.94 -10.17 14.94
N LEU A 99 -2.00 -9.76 14.10
CA LEU A 99 -1.44 -10.55 13.03
C LEU A 99 -0.51 -11.66 13.57
N ASP A 100 -0.61 -12.87 13.03
CA ASP A 100 0.38 -13.93 13.26
C ASP A 100 1.16 -14.21 11.97
N PRO A 101 2.42 -13.76 11.85
CA PRO A 101 3.21 -14.02 10.64
C PRO A 101 3.57 -15.49 10.42
N ASN A 102 3.49 -16.34 11.44
CA ASN A 102 3.88 -17.76 11.32
C ASN A 102 2.87 -18.57 10.50
N THR A 103 1.65 -18.04 10.29
CA THR A 103 0.56 -18.71 9.58
C THR A 103 0.40 -18.27 8.12
N PHE A 104 1.19 -17.30 7.63
CA PHE A 104 1.00 -16.73 6.28
C PHE A 104 1.11 -17.74 5.14
N TYR A 105 2.00 -18.72 5.29
CA TYR A 105 2.33 -19.68 4.23
C TYR A 105 2.27 -21.10 4.78
N THR A 106 1.20 -21.42 5.50
CA THR A 106 0.87 -22.77 5.96
C THR A 106 -0.28 -23.35 5.12
N HIS A 107 -0.68 -24.58 5.41
CA HIS A 107 -1.78 -25.26 4.71
C HIS A 107 -3.00 -25.48 5.64
N ASP A 108 -3.02 -24.85 6.80
CA ASP A 108 -4.05 -24.98 7.82
C ASP A 108 -4.99 -23.76 7.79
N ASP A 109 -6.19 -23.92 8.35
CA ASP A 109 -7.18 -22.83 8.48
C ASP A 109 -6.74 -21.72 9.45
N ALA A 110 -5.88 -22.08 10.41
CA ALA A 110 -5.42 -21.19 11.47
C ALA A 110 -4.61 -20.01 10.92
N GLY A 111 -5.06 -18.79 11.21
CA GLY A 111 -4.51 -17.55 10.67
C GLY A 111 -4.82 -17.30 9.19
N TYR A 112 -5.81 -18.01 8.62
CA TYR A 112 -6.28 -17.83 7.25
C TYR A 112 -7.74 -17.39 7.19
N ASN A 113 -8.66 -18.19 7.75
CA ASN A 113 -10.11 -17.93 7.71
C ASN A 113 -10.77 -17.84 9.09
N ASP A 114 -9.98 -17.88 10.17
CA ASP A 114 -10.43 -17.89 11.56
C ASP A 114 -10.26 -16.54 12.29
N TYR A 115 -9.75 -15.51 11.60
CA TYR A 115 -9.74 -14.14 12.11
C TYR A 115 -11.16 -13.60 12.31
N ALA A 116 -11.45 -13.13 13.53
CA ALA A 116 -12.78 -12.63 13.88
C ALA A 116 -13.13 -11.31 13.15
N THR A 117 -14.41 -11.17 12.78
CA THR A 117 -15.01 -9.89 12.38
C THR A 117 -15.48 -9.11 13.62
N LEU A 118 -15.80 -7.83 13.46
CA LEU A 118 -16.50 -7.04 14.47
C LEU A 118 -17.85 -7.68 14.80
N ALA A 119 -18.17 -7.70 16.09
CA ALA A 119 -19.45 -8.21 16.63
C ALA A 119 -20.58 -7.20 16.48
#